data_AF-A0A1I0J1Z8-F1
#
_entry.id   AF-A0A1I0J1Z8-F1
#
_cell.length_a   1.000
_cell.length_b   1.000
_cell.length_c   1.000
_cell.angle_alpha   90.00
_cell.angle_beta   90.00
_cell.angle_gamma   90.00
#
_symmetry.space_group_name_H-M   'P 1'
#
loop_
_entity.id
_entity.type
_entity.pdbx_description
1 polymer ?
#
loop_
_entity_poly.entity_id
_entity_poly.type
_entity_poly.pdbx_seq_one_letter_code
_entity_poly.pdbx_strand_id
1 'polypeptide(L)' 'MTPAEISEARRTLSLTQGQLAAVMGLRGPAAISEWESGKRSPDGRSVRLIEAYLAGYRPGDWPI' A
#
# COMPACT_ATOMS: atom_id res chain seq x y z
N MET A 1 10.72 -3.70 -1.14
CA MET A 1 9.82 -4.25 -0.12
C MET A 1 9.41 -5.67 -0.51
N THR A 2 9.40 -6.58 0.45
CA THR A 2 8.93 -7.96 0.31
C THR A 2 7.40 -8.03 0.44
N PRO A 3 6.75 -9.13 0.02
CA PRO A 3 5.30 -9.31 0.20
C PRO A 3 4.86 -9.18 1.67
N ALA A 4 5.65 -9.72 2.60
CA ALA A 4 5.38 -9.64 4.03
C ALA A 4 5.47 -8.19 4.55
N GLU A 5 6.48 -7.43 4.13
CA GLU A 5 6.63 -6.01 4.49
C GLU A 5 5.47 -5.15 4.00
N ILE A 6 4.91 -5.46 2.82
CA ILE A 6 3.76 -4.72 2.28
C ILE A 6 2.50 -5.02 3.10
N SER A 7 2.28 -6.30 3.43
CA SER A 7 1.15 -6.72 4.28
C SER A 7 1.23 -6.08 5.66
N GLU A 8 2.42 -6.05 6.24
CA GLU A 8 2.66 -5.42 7.54
C GLU A 8 2.44 -3.91 7.47
N ALA A 9 3.05 -3.22 6.49
CA ALA A 9 2.87 -1.78 6.32
C ALA A 9 1.39 -1.39 6.21
N ARG A 10 0.61 -2.14 5.43
CA ARG A 10 -0.83 -1.90 5.31
C ARG A 10 -1.56 -2.03 6.66
N ARG A 11 -1.23 -3.06 7.44
CA ARG A 11 -1.82 -3.29 8.77
C ARG A 11 -1.40 -2.22 9.77
N THR A 12 -0.13 -1.81 9.78
CA THR A 12 0.37 -0.69 10.59
C THR A 12 -0.39 0.59 10.29
N LEU A 13 -0.71 0.83 9.02
CA LEU A 13 -1.50 1.99 8.58
C LEU A 13 -3.01 1.83 8.84
N SER A 14 -3.45 0.69 9.38
CA SER A 14 -4.85 0.33 9.62
C SER A 14 -5.73 0.40 8.36
N LEU A 15 -5.17 0.04 7.20
CA LEU A 15 -5.88 0.06 5.92
C LEU A 15 -6.31 -1.34 5.47
N THR A 16 -7.46 -1.43 4.81
CA THR A 16 -7.80 -2.57 3.95
C THR A 16 -6.99 -2.52 2.65
N GLN A 17 -6.92 -3.64 1.90
CA GLN A 17 -6.26 -3.64 0.59
C GLN A 17 -6.90 -2.64 -0.38
N GLY A 18 -8.23 -2.45 -0.30
CA GLY A 18 -8.95 -1.48 -1.11
C GLY A 18 -8.63 -0.03 -0.74
N GLN A 19 -8.52 0.26 0.56
CA GLN A 19 -8.13 1.59 1.05
C GLN A 19 -6.69 1.92 0.69
N LEU A 20 -5.75 0.98 0.85
CA LEU A 20 -4.37 1.18 0.40
C LEU A 20 -4.29 1.42 -1.11
N ALA A 21 -5.05 0.65 -1.90
CA ALA A 21 -5.14 0.88 -3.34
C ALA A 21 -5.66 2.28 -3.66
N ALA A 22 -6.72 2.73 -2.98
CA ALA A 22 -7.32 4.05 -3.19
C ALA A 22 -6.32 5.19 -2.93
N VAL A 23 -5.67 5.22 -1.76
CA VAL A 23 -4.71 6.28 -1.43
C VAL A 23 -3.46 6.24 -2.33
N MET A 24 -3.11 5.06 -2.85
CA MET A 24 -2.03 4.91 -3.84
C MET A 24 -2.44 5.29 -5.27
N GLY A 25 -3.71 5.66 -5.52
CA GLY A 25 -4.22 5.99 -6.85
C GLY A 25 -4.41 4.79 -7.77
N LEU A 26 -4.59 3.59 -7.20
CA LEU A 26 -4.81 2.33 -7.93
C LEU A 26 -6.32 2.06 -8.07
N ARG A 27 -6.71 1.42 -9.17
CA ARG A 27 -8.12 1.19 -9.52
C ARG A 27 -8.86 0.17 -8.63
N GLY A 28 -8.14 -0.56 -7.76
CA GLY A 28 -8.74 -1.55 -6.86
C GLY A 28 -7.72 -2.41 -6.12
N PRO A 29 -8.17 -3.34 -5.25
CA PRO A 29 -7.31 -4.09 -4.34
C PRO A 29 -6.41 -5.14 -5.02
N ALA A 30 -6.66 -5.46 -6.30
CA ALA A 30 -5.96 -6.52 -7.01
C ALA A 30 -4.44 -6.36 -6.98
N ALA A 31 -3.94 -5.15 -7.28
CA ALA A 31 -2.49 -4.88 -7.26
C ALA A 31 -1.88 -5.12 -5.87
N ILE A 32 -2.54 -4.65 -4.81
CA ILE A 32 -2.09 -4.86 -3.43
C ILE A 32 -2.07 -6.36 -3.08
N SER A 33 -3.11 -7.10 -3.47
CA SER A 33 -3.17 -8.55 -3.27
C SER A 33 -2.06 -9.30 -4.00
N GLU A 34 -1.75 -8.92 -5.25
CA GLU A 34 -0.63 -9.50 -6.01
C GLU A 34 0.72 -9.20 -5.37
N TRP A 35 0.87 -8.02 -4.75
CA TRP A 35 2.07 -7.63 -4.02
C TRP A 35 2.22 -8.39 -2.71
N GLU A 36 1.16 -8.50 -1.91
CA GLU A 36 1.16 -9.21 -0.63
C GLU A 36 1.28 -10.74 -0.77
N SER A 37 0.87 -11.30 -1.91
CA SER A 37 1.04 -12.72 -2.24
C SER A 37 2.38 -13.03 -2.94
N GLY A 38 3.14 -12.02 -3.35
CA GLY A 38 4.37 -12.19 -4.11
C GLY A 38 4.19 -12.58 -5.57
N LYS A 39 2.96 -12.59 -6.08
CA LYS A 39 2.67 -12.82 -7.51
C LYS A 39 3.27 -11.73 -8.40
N ARG A 40 3.34 -10.49 -7.90
CA ARG A 40 3.93 -9.35 -8.59
C ARG A 40 4.68 -8.47 -7.60
N SER A 41 5.81 -7.89 -7.99
CA SER A 41 6.50 -6.88 -7.18
C SER A 41 5.94 -5.47 -7.45
N PRO A 42 5.82 -4.60 -6.43
CA PRO A 42 5.56 -3.18 -6.63
C PRO A 42 6.72 -2.52 -7.39
N ASP A 43 6.42 -1.44 -8.12
CA ASP A 43 7.44 -0.61 -8.72
C ASP A 43 8.09 0.33 -7.68
N GLY A 44 9.19 0.97 -8.07
CA GLY A 44 9.93 1.87 -7.17
C GLY A 44 9.11 3.08 -6.70
N ARG A 45 8.14 3.55 -7.50
CA ARG A 45 7.23 4.64 -7.11
C ARG A 45 6.30 4.20 -5.98
N SER A 46 5.72 3.01 -6.11
CA SER A 46 4.82 2.43 -5.12
C SER A 46 5.53 2.19 -3.80
N VAL A 47 6.77 1.68 -3.85
CA VAL A 47 7.60 1.48 -2.64
C VAL A 47 7.82 2.79 -1.89
N ARG A 48 8.30 3.84 -2.58
CA ARG A 48 8.54 5.15 -1.94
C ARG A 48 7.26 5.76 -1.34
N LEU A 49 6.12 5.51 -1.95
CA LEU A 49 4.84 6.03 -1.46
C LEU A 49 4.39 5.31 -0.17
N ILE A 50 4.56 3.98 -0.12
CA ILE A 50 4.31 3.21 1.12
C ILE A 50 5.25 3.67 2.24
N GLU A 51 6.54 3.88 1.95
CA GLU A 51 7.51 4.41 2.90
C GLU A 51 7.13 5.80 3.41
N ALA A 52 6.64 6.69 2.53
CA ALA A 52 6.15 8.01 2.93
C ALA A 52 4.95 7.92 3.87
N TYR A 53 4.02 6.99 3.63
CA TYR A 53 2.90 6.74 4.55
C TYR A 53 3.39 6.20 5.89
N LEU A 54 4.37 5.29 5.92
CA LEU A 54 4.97 4.83 7.17
C LEU A 54 5.68 5.97 7.92
N ALA A 55 6.25 6.94 7.21
CA ALA A 55 6.85 8.14 7.78
C ALA A 55 5.83 9.22 8.25
N GLY A 56 4.53 8.96 8.11
CA GLY A 56 3.47 9.83 8.62
C GLY A 56 2.84 10.76 7.59
N TYR A 57 3.27 10.74 6.32
CA TYR A 57 2.57 11.49 5.27
C TYR A 57 1.17 10.90 5.04
N ARG A 58 0.16 11.76 4.93
CA ARG A 58 -1.23 11.38 4.66
C ARG A 58 -1.79 12.30 3.57
N PRO A 59 -2.21 11.79 2.40
CA PRO A 59 -2.93 12.59 1.41
C PRO A 59 -4.29 13.04 1.96
N GLY A 60 -4.89 14.05 1.33
CA GLY A 60 -6.14 14.66 1.80
C GLY A 60 -7.38 13.74 1.74
N ASP A 61 -7.30 12.65 0.98
CA ASP A 61 -8.33 11.61 0.84
C ASP A 61 -8.05 10.38 1.72
N TRP A 62 -7.21 10.52 2.76
CA TRP A 62 -6.94 9.42 3.68
C TRP A 62 -8.24 8.96 4.37
N PRO A 63 -8.53 7.65 4.40
CA PRO A 63 -9.72 7.14 5.05
C PRO A 63 -9.62 7.31 6.57
N ILE A 64 -10.68 7.89 7.15
CA ILE A 64 -10.87 8.10 8.60
C ILE A 64 -11.55 6.88 9.21
#